data_AF-A0A1G3L647-F1
#
_entry.id   AF-A0A1G3L647-F1
#
_cell.length_a   1.000
_cell.length_b   1.000
_cell.length_c   1.000
_cell.angle_alpha   90.00
_cell.angle_beta   90.00
_cell.angle_gamma   90.00
#
_symmetry.space_group_name_H-M   'P 1'
#
loop_
_entity.id
_entity.type
_entity.pdbx_description
1 polymer ?
#
loop_
_entity_poly.entity_id
_entity_poly.type
_entity_poly.pdbx_seq_one_letter_code
_entity_poly.pdbx_strand_id
1 'polypeptide(L)'
;MFINKMGYYHIEYGINNQDFGFEIPGFKCVVDGCSGVKHSEVGAKLFCRKLEKALVSGEGFSYPLIDSIFKDLIDFIGGDSKDLLDYLSFTILLLEERETEFRFFVSGDGILIKESPDHKIMIEDVNHSEYPAYFIYRFIDPEMVSPHLLENSRFQESVFPKTEFKTIGVSTDGLRYLFQLEEEEQAVFKNLLIQRKEFPIKRFINKHHKVFQDDTSFVF
;
A
#
# COMPACT_ATOMS: atom_id res chain seq x y z
N MET A 1 -13.86 -0.23 0.90
CA MET A 1 -13.88 -1.62 0.39
C MET A 1 -12.44 -2.11 0.22
N PHE A 2 -12.05 -3.25 0.80
CA PHE A 2 -10.70 -3.81 0.67
C PHE A 2 -10.63 -4.98 -0.32
N ILE A 3 -9.70 -4.87 -1.27
CA ILE A 3 -9.37 -5.90 -2.25
C ILE A 3 -7.95 -6.36 -2.00
N ASN A 4 -7.72 -7.66 -1.96
CA ASN A 4 -6.40 -8.28 -1.85
C ASN A 4 -6.42 -9.53 -2.73
N LYS A 5 -5.56 -9.53 -3.75
CA LYS A 5 -5.52 -10.55 -4.79
C LYS A 5 -4.08 -10.90 -5.09
N MET A 6 -3.78 -12.19 -5.12
CA MET A 6 -2.45 -12.68 -5.44
C MET A 6 -2.16 -12.51 -6.92
N GLY A 7 -0.95 -12.06 -7.24
CA GLY A 7 -0.45 -11.90 -8.60
C GLY A 7 -0.25 -13.22 -9.32
N TYR A 8 -0.33 -13.19 -10.65
CA TYR A 8 -0.10 -14.38 -11.47
C TYR A 8 1.30 -14.97 -11.28
N TYR A 9 2.35 -14.14 -11.22
CA TYR A 9 3.71 -14.64 -11.01
C TYR A 9 3.91 -15.19 -9.60
N HIS A 10 3.27 -14.61 -8.59
CA HIS A 10 3.32 -15.17 -7.24
C HIS A 10 2.67 -16.55 -7.17
N ILE A 11 1.56 -16.75 -7.88
CA ILE A 11 0.94 -18.08 -8.03
C ILE A 11 1.88 -19.05 -8.74
N GLU A 12 2.46 -18.67 -9.88
CA GLU A 12 3.33 -19.54 -10.69
C GLU A 12 4.64 -19.90 -9.97
N TYR A 13 5.19 -18.97 -9.18
CA TYR A 13 6.45 -19.16 -8.45
C TYR A 13 6.25 -19.73 -7.04
N GLY A 14 5.01 -19.93 -6.58
CA GLY A 14 4.72 -20.42 -5.24
C GLY A 14 5.08 -19.41 -4.13
N ILE A 15 5.01 -18.12 -4.45
CA ILE A 15 5.22 -17.01 -3.51
C ILE A 15 3.87 -16.62 -2.90
N ASN A 16 3.83 -16.40 -1.59
CA ASN A 16 2.61 -15.96 -0.92
C ASN A 16 2.27 -14.52 -1.28
N ASN A 17 1.02 -14.11 -1.04
CA ASN A 17 0.65 -12.71 -1.16
C ASN A 17 1.39 -11.88 -0.09
N GLN A 18 2.25 -10.97 -0.58
CA GLN A 18 3.11 -10.08 0.20
C GLN A 18 2.37 -8.81 0.64
N ASP A 19 1.27 -8.47 -0.03
CA ASP A 19 0.44 -7.35 0.34
C ASP A 19 -0.41 -7.63 1.57
N PHE A 20 -0.74 -6.54 2.27
CA PHE A 20 -1.81 -6.53 3.24
C PHE A 20 -2.45 -5.14 3.36
N GLY A 21 -3.50 -5.02 4.17
CA GLY A 21 -4.16 -3.74 4.37
C GLY A 21 -5.37 -3.84 5.27
N PHE A 22 -5.95 -2.69 5.57
CA PHE A 22 -7.19 -2.58 6.33
C PHE A 22 -7.94 -1.30 5.98
N GLU A 23 -9.22 -1.29 6.32
CA GLU A 23 -10.09 -0.13 6.26
C GLU A 23 -10.86 -0.03 7.57
N ILE A 24 -10.75 1.12 8.22
CA ILE A 24 -11.51 1.47 9.42
C ILE A 24 -12.09 2.89 9.23
N PRO A 25 -13.07 3.32 10.04
CA PRO A 25 -13.57 4.69 9.95
C PRO A 25 -12.44 5.71 10.02
N GLY A 26 -12.36 6.58 9.01
CA GLY A 26 -11.33 7.62 8.92
C GLY A 26 -9.97 7.16 8.38
N PHE A 27 -9.70 5.87 8.20
CA PHE A 27 -8.40 5.40 7.70
C PHE A 27 -8.48 4.28 6.66
N LYS A 28 -7.63 4.39 5.64
CA LYS A 28 -7.38 3.34 4.66
C LYS A 28 -5.88 3.07 4.62
N CYS A 29 -5.47 1.80 4.70
CA CYS A 29 -4.06 1.44 4.63
C CYS A 29 -3.87 0.22 3.73
N VAL A 30 -2.85 0.29 2.87
CA VAL A 30 -2.27 -0.89 2.23
C VAL A 30 -0.76 -0.85 2.39
N VAL A 31 -0.18 -2.04 2.46
CA VAL A 31 1.26 -2.28 2.51
C VAL A 31 1.61 -3.33 1.48
N ASP A 32 2.81 -3.21 0.92
CA ASP A 32 3.33 -4.08 -0.13
C ASP A 32 4.70 -4.59 0.31
N GLY A 33 4.80 -5.90 0.55
CA GLY A 33 6.02 -6.55 0.97
C GLY A 33 6.96 -6.79 -0.20
N CYS A 34 8.23 -6.39 -0.06
CA CYS A 34 9.22 -6.61 -1.11
C CYS A 34 9.40 -8.11 -1.39
N SER A 35 9.08 -8.54 -2.60
CA SER A 35 9.24 -9.93 -3.06
C SER A 35 10.70 -10.35 -3.26
N GLY A 36 11.62 -9.37 -3.30
CA GLY A 36 13.07 -9.61 -3.41
C GLY A 36 13.74 -10.08 -2.13
N VAL A 37 13.04 -10.01 -0.99
CA VAL A 37 13.56 -10.40 0.32
C VAL A 37 12.67 -11.49 0.95
N LYS A 38 13.09 -12.06 2.08
CA LYS A 38 12.35 -13.17 2.72
C LYS A 38 11.40 -12.67 3.80
N HIS A 39 10.16 -13.16 3.79
CA HIS A 39 9.21 -12.98 4.91
C HIS A 39 8.69 -11.56 5.09
N SER A 40 8.78 -10.69 4.08
CA SER A 40 8.23 -9.33 4.13
C SER A 40 6.71 -9.37 4.33
N GLU A 41 6.00 -10.41 3.88
CA GLU A 41 4.59 -10.62 4.18
C GLU A 41 4.28 -10.70 5.68
N VAL A 42 5.22 -11.21 6.48
CA VAL A 42 5.04 -11.38 7.92
C VAL A 42 5.12 -10.02 8.61
N GLY A 43 6.16 -9.25 8.31
CA GLY A 43 6.33 -7.92 8.89
C GLY A 43 5.24 -6.94 8.43
N ALA A 44 4.90 -6.95 7.14
CA ALA A 44 3.81 -6.14 6.58
C ALA A 44 2.47 -6.40 7.32
N LYS A 45 2.12 -7.67 7.55
CA LYS A 45 0.91 -8.06 8.29
C LYS A 45 0.97 -7.63 9.76
N LEU A 46 2.09 -7.87 10.44
CA LEU A 46 2.25 -7.49 11.85
C LEU A 46 2.19 -5.97 12.05
N PHE A 47 2.82 -5.22 11.15
CA PHE A 47 2.75 -3.76 11.10
C PHE A 47 1.30 -3.28 10.97
N CYS A 48 0.57 -3.75 9.95
CA CYS A 48 -0.82 -3.37 9.74
C CYS A 48 -1.69 -3.67 10.96
N ARG A 49 -1.52 -4.83 11.61
CA ARG A 49 -2.31 -5.19 12.80
C ARG A 49 -2.01 -4.29 14.00
N LYS A 50 -0.75 -3.92 14.21
CA LYS A 50 -0.37 -2.97 15.26
C LYS A 50 -0.94 -1.58 14.97
N LEU A 51 -0.82 -1.11 13.73
CA LEU A 51 -1.33 0.20 13.31
C LEU A 51 -2.86 0.27 13.40
N GLU A 52 -3.59 -0.72 12.84
CA GLU A 52 -5.04 -0.84 12.92
C GLU A 52 -5.52 -0.75 14.37
N LYS A 53 -4.88 -1.51 15.28
CA LYS A 53 -5.23 -1.51 16.70
C LYS A 53 -5.04 -0.13 17.35
N ALA A 54 -3.91 0.54 17.09
CA ALA A 54 -3.62 1.86 17.64
C ALA A 54 -4.64 2.90 17.15
N LEU A 55 -4.95 2.90 15.85
CA LEU A 55 -5.91 3.84 15.27
C LEU A 55 -7.34 3.59 15.79
N VAL A 56 -7.75 2.34 15.94
CA VAL A 56 -9.05 1.98 16.55
C VAL A 56 -9.14 2.41 18.01
N SER A 57 -8.03 2.42 18.76
CA SER A 57 -7.99 2.97 20.12
C SER A 57 -8.04 4.51 20.20
N GLY A 58 -8.12 5.19 19.07
CA GLY A 58 -8.23 6.65 18.98
C GLY A 58 -6.89 7.37 18.88
N GLU A 59 -5.78 6.64 18.72
CA GLU A 59 -4.52 7.27 18.36
C GLU A 59 -4.61 7.80 16.91
N GLY A 60 -4.18 9.03 16.67
CA GLY A 60 -4.05 9.55 15.31
C GLY A 60 -2.77 9.05 14.65
N PHE A 61 -2.70 9.16 13.32
CA PHE A 61 -1.43 8.92 12.63
C PHE A 61 -0.38 9.94 13.09
N SER A 62 0.81 9.45 13.45
CA SER A 62 1.95 10.30 13.76
C SER A 62 3.27 9.54 13.56
N TYR A 63 4.35 10.26 13.25
CA TYR A 63 5.68 9.67 13.16
C TYR A 63 6.12 8.92 14.44
N PRO A 64 5.88 9.46 15.67
CA PRO A 64 6.18 8.71 16.89
C PRO A 64 5.45 7.37 17.01
N LEU A 65 4.20 7.28 16.55
CA LEU A 65 3.46 6.02 16.51
C LEU A 65 4.09 5.03 15.53
N ILE A 66 4.49 5.48 14.33
CA ILE A 66 5.13 4.58 13.38
C ILE A 66 6.51 4.14 13.90
N ASP A 67 7.32 5.06 14.41
CA ASP A 67 8.62 4.74 15.01
C ASP A 67 8.47 3.76 16.20
N SER A 68 7.42 3.86 17.01
CA SER A 68 7.17 2.90 18.11
C SER A 68 6.78 1.52 17.61
N ILE A 69 5.90 1.43 16.60
CA ILE A 69 5.53 0.17 15.97
C ILE A 69 6.76 -0.51 15.36
N PHE A 70 7.62 0.23 14.65
CA PHE A 70 8.85 -0.33 14.07
C PHE A 70 9.82 -0.81 15.16
N LYS A 71 10.01 -0.05 16.25
CA LYS A 71 10.84 -0.48 17.39
C LYS A 71 10.32 -1.78 18.01
N ASP A 72 9.01 -1.89 18.24
CA ASP A 72 8.39 -3.12 18.72
C ASP A 72 8.65 -4.32 17.79
N LEU A 73 8.58 -4.10 16.48
CA LEU A 73 8.83 -5.15 15.48
C LEU A 73 10.31 -5.54 15.43
N ILE A 74 11.22 -4.56 15.52
CA ILE A 74 12.67 -4.77 15.59
C ILE A 74 13.02 -5.59 16.84
N ASP A 75 12.45 -5.24 18.00
CA ASP A 75 12.66 -5.97 19.24
C ASP A 75 12.14 -7.41 19.16
N PHE A 76 11.07 -7.65 18.38
CA PHE A 76 10.50 -8.98 18.15
C PHE A 76 11.33 -9.82 17.17
N ILE A 77 11.80 -9.25 16.07
CA ILE A 77 12.57 -9.94 15.02
C ILE A 77 14.02 -10.18 15.47
N GLY A 78 14.62 -9.19 16.15
CA GLY A 78 16.03 -9.11 16.45
C GLY A 78 16.70 -7.95 15.74
N GLY A 79 17.86 -7.50 16.25
CA GLY A 79 18.57 -6.32 15.76
C GLY A 79 19.53 -6.54 14.58
N ASP A 80 19.55 -7.72 13.96
CA ASP A 80 20.40 -7.97 12.79
C ASP A 80 19.83 -7.27 11.56
N SER A 81 20.63 -6.42 10.90
CA SER A 81 20.15 -5.59 9.78
C SER A 81 19.65 -6.41 8.59
N LYS A 82 20.16 -7.62 8.37
CA LYS A 82 19.68 -8.49 7.29
C LYS A 82 18.29 -9.05 7.62
N ASP A 83 18.09 -9.53 8.84
CA ASP A 83 16.76 -10.01 9.27
C ASP A 83 15.74 -8.86 9.26
N LEU A 84 16.14 -7.66 9.67
CA LEU A 84 15.28 -6.48 9.58
C LEU A 84 14.89 -6.14 8.13
N LEU A 85 15.83 -6.24 7.19
CA LEU A 85 15.53 -6.07 5.77
C LEU A 85 14.59 -7.16 5.25
N ASP A 86 14.84 -8.42 5.60
CA ASP A 86 14.02 -9.56 5.19
C ASP A 86 12.55 -9.33 5.62
N TYR A 87 12.32 -9.03 6.89
CA TYR A 87 10.96 -8.94 7.42
C TYR A 87 10.28 -7.58 7.24
N LEU A 88 11.02 -6.47 7.23
CA LEU A 88 10.45 -5.12 7.34
C LEU A 88 10.66 -4.23 6.10
N SER A 89 11.10 -4.81 4.98
CA SER A 89 11.12 -4.12 3.68
C SER A 89 9.74 -4.17 3.02
N PHE A 90 8.93 -3.14 3.29
CA PHE A 90 7.62 -2.98 2.69
C PHE A 90 7.24 -1.52 2.51
N THR A 91 6.44 -1.25 1.49
CA THR A 91 5.77 0.02 1.27
C THR A 91 4.64 0.23 2.28
N ILE A 92 4.38 1.48 2.66
CA ILE A 92 3.23 1.89 3.47
C ILE A 92 2.49 3.00 2.73
N LEU A 93 1.24 2.74 2.32
CA LEU A 93 0.30 3.73 1.85
C LEU A 93 -0.82 3.90 2.88
N LEU A 94 -0.94 5.08 3.48
CA LEU A 94 -1.95 5.40 4.48
C LEU A 94 -2.73 6.65 4.06
N LEU A 95 -4.05 6.57 4.13
CA LEU A 95 -4.94 7.69 3.94
C LEU A 95 -5.71 7.96 5.23
N GLU A 96 -5.63 9.18 5.74
CA GLU A 96 -6.48 9.71 6.81
C GLU A 96 -7.57 10.58 6.19
N GLU A 97 -8.83 10.27 6.48
CA GLU A 97 -9.97 11.06 6.07
C GLU A 97 -10.42 11.99 7.21
N ARG A 98 -10.40 13.29 6.94
CA ARG A 98 -10.82 14.35 7.85
C ARG A 98 -12.13 14.96 7.36
N GLU A 99 -12.67 15.92 8.12
CA GLU A 99 -13.92 16.58 7.77
C GLU A 99 -13.85 17.30 6.41
N THR A 100 -12.73 17.97 6.11
CA THR A 100 -12.58 18.84 4.93
C THR A 100 -11.62 18.30 3.87
N GLU A 101 -10.84 17.27 4.19
CA GLU A 101 -9.72 16.82 3.34
C GLU A 101 -9.39 15.34 3.57
N PHE A 102 -8.62 14.78 2.64
CA PHE A 102 -7.90 13.53 2.82
C PHE A 102 -6.40 13.82 2.92
N ARG A 103 -5.72 13.27 3.91
CA ARG A 103 -4.26 13.33 4.04
C ARG A 103 -3.68 11.97 3.69
N PHE A 104 -2.82 11.95 2.69
CA PHE A 104 -2.15 10.77 2.19
C PHE A 104 -0.70 10.77 2.64
N PHE A 105 -0.26 9.66 3.22
CA PHE A 105 1.10 9.43 3.70
C PHE A 105 1.66 8.21 2.98
N VAL A 106 2.85 8.34 2.41
CA VAL A 106 3.53 7.26 1.69
C VAL A 106 4.99 7.12 2.08
N SER A 107 5.42 5.88 2.31
CA SER A 107 6.84 5.47 2.35
C SER A 107 6.97 4.26 1.43
N GLY A 108 7.86 4.34 0.44
CA GLY A 108 7.85 3.44 -0.72
C GLY A 108 7.06 4.02 -1.88
N ASP A 109 6.41 3.15 -2.64
CA ASP A 109 5.72 3.46 -3.90
C ASP A 109 4.33 2.82 -3.99
N GLY A 110 3.53 3.14 -5.00
CA GLY A 110 2.21 2.53 -5.18
C GLY A 110 1.29 3.42 -6.00
N ILE A 111 0.00 3.37 -5.73
CA ILE A 111 -1.02 4.01 -6.57
C ILE A 111 -2.08 4.75 -5.73
N LEU A 112 -2.45 5.94 -6.20
CA LEU A 112 -3.63 6.68 -5.74
C LEU A 112 -4.81 6.48 -6.69
N ILE A 113 -5.98 6.21 -6.11
CA ILE A 113 -7.26 6.14 -6.83
C ILE A 113 -8.12 7.33 -6.39
N LYS A 114 -8.36 8.29 -7.27
CA LYS A 114 -9.09 9.52 -6.95
C LYS A 114 -10.45 9.52 -7.66
N GLU A 115 -11.52 9.76 -6.90
CA GLU A 115 -12.87 9.98 -7.45
C GLU A 115 -13.25 11.44 -7.27
N SER A 116 -13.55 12.12 -8.36
CA SER A 116 -14.12 13.47 -8.33
C SER A 116 -15.63 13.46 -7.98
N PRO A 117 -16.23 14.62 -7.63
CA PRO A 117 -17.66 14.74 -7.38
C PRO A 117 -18.57 14.25 -8.52
N ASP A 118 -18.12 14.30 -9.77
CA ASP A 118 -18.82 13.82 -10.97
C ASP A 118 -18.51 12.35 -11.32
N HIS A 119 -17.94 11.59 -10.38
CA HIS A 119 -17.60 10.16 -10.52
C HIS A 119 -16.53 9.83 -11.57
N LYS A 120 -15.65 10.78 -11.91
CA LYS A 120 -14.48 10.47 -12.73
C LYS A 120 -13.40 9.82 -11.87
N ILE A 121 -12.91 8.65 -12.31
CA ILE A 121 -11.81 7.93 -11.66
C ILE A 121 -10.48 8.29 -12.33
N MET A 122 -9.56 8.80 -11.52
CA MET A 122 -8.15 9.03 -11.87
C MET A 122 -7.29 8.05 -11.09
N ILE A 123 -6.35 7.40 -11.76
CA ILE A 123 -5.42 6.43 -11.16
C ILE A 123 -4.02 6.91 -11.49
N GLU A 124 -3.21 7.15 -10.47
CA GLU A 124 -1.89 7.77 -10.60
C GLU A 124 -0.85 6.99 -9.81
N ASP A 125 0.32 6.78 -10.39
CA ASP A 125 1.48 6.22 -9.70
C ASP A 125 2.05 7.22 -8.68
N VAL A 126 2.56 6.69 -7.58
CA VAL A 126 3.23 7.42 -6.50
C VAL A 126 4.62 6.84 -6.36
N ASN A 127 5.65 7.69 -6.47
CA ASN A 127 7.05 7.36 -6.19
C ASN A 127 7.60 6.12 -6.91
N HIS A 128 7.07 5.76 -8.09
CA HIS A 128 7.49 4.54 -8.77
C HIS A 128 9.01 4.44 -8.89
N SER A 129 9.57 3.38 -8.32
CA SER A 129 10.97 3.03 -8.45
C SER A 129 11.14 1.51 -8.51
N GLU A 130 12.27 1.06 -9.07
CA GLU A 130 12.65 -0.36 -9.02
C GLU A 130 13.00 -0.80 -7.59
N TYR A 131 13.47 0.14 -6.78
CA TYR A 131 13.83 -0.07 -5.37
C TYR A 131 13.12 1.01 -4.53
N PRO A 132 12.01 0.69 -3.85
CA PRO A 132 11.28 1.69 -3.08
C PRO A 132 12.03 2.06 -1.79
N ALA A 133 11.83 3.31 -1.34
CA ALA A 133 12.43 3.85 -0.12
C ALA A 133 11.61 3.44 1.12
N TYR A 134 11.89 2.24 1.64
CA TYR A 134 11.19 1.68 2.80
C TYR A 134 11.57 2.36 4.11
N PHE A 135 10.61 2.42 5.03
CA PHE A 135 10.79 3.05 6.33
C PHE A 135 11.85 2.38 7.21
N ILE A 136 12.04 1.05 7.06
CA ILE A 136 13.02 0.28 7.83
C ILE A 136 14.46 0.76 7.61
N TYR A 137 14.76 1.38 6.46
CA TYR A 137 16.11 1.85 6.14
C TYR A 137 16.67 2.83 7.19
N ARG A 138 15.80 3.48 7.96
CA ARG A 138 16.17 4.39 9.07
C ARG A 138 16.71 3.68 10.32
N PHE A 139 16.60 2.36 10.40
CA PHE A 139 16.91 1.56 11.60
C PHE A 139 18.03 0.54 11.40
N ILE A 140 18.55 0.42 10.18
CA ILE A 140 19.62 -0.51 9.82
C ILE A 140 20.93 0.22 9.54
N ASP A 141 22.00 -0.55 9.34
CA ASP A 141 23.29 0.01 8.95
C ASP A 141 23.16 0.82 7.62
N PRO A 142 23.48 2.13 7.62
CA PRO A 142 23.36 2.97 6.43
C PRO A 142 24.28 2.52 5.29
N GLU A 143 25.34 1.74 5.54
CA GLU A 143 26.19 1.18 4.49
C GLU A 143 25.48 0.11 3.64
N MET A 144 24.37 -0.45 4.13
CA MET A 144 23.57 -1.45 3.43
C MET A 144 22.54 -0.86 2.46
N VAL A 145 22.31 0.46 2.50
CA VAL A 145 21.28 1.14 1.71
C VAL A 145 21.90 2.29 0.94
N SER A 146 21.45 2.50 -0.30
CA SER A 146 21.94 3.65 -1.06
C SER A 146 21.54 4.98 -0.37
N PRO A 147 22.41 6.01 -0.37
CA PRO A 147 22.11 7.28 0.29
C PRO A 147 20.80 7.92 -0.16
N HIS A 148 20.45 7.76 -1.45
CA HIS A 148 19.20 8.27 -2.01
C HIS A 148 17.96 7.60 -1.40
N LEU A 149 17.98 6.27 -1.21
CA LEU A 149 16.86 5.57 -0.58
C LEU A 149 16.74 5.91 0.90
N LEU A 150 17.86 6.10 1.59
CA LEU A 150 17.87 6.50 2.99
C LEU A 150 17.26 7.91 3.17
N GLU A 151 17.62 8.87 2.31
CA GLU A 151 17.06 10.24 2.34
C GLU A 151 15.54 10.24 2.12
N ASN A 152 15.03 9.34 1.28
CA ASN A 152 13.62 9.26 0.91
C ASN A 152 12.80 8.24 1.72
N SER A 153 13.40 7.60 2.73
CA SER A 153 12.75 6.59 3.60
C SER A 153 11.72 7.16 4.59
N ARG A 154 11.50 8.47 4.58
CA ARG A 154 10.50 9.16 5.41
C ARG A 154 9.15 9.22 4.67
N PHE A 155 8.07 9.38 5.44
CA PHE A 155 6.76 9.63 4.83
C PHE A 155 6.75 10.95 4.08
N GLN A 156 6.36 10.87 2.81
CA GLN A 156 5.89 12.01 2.05
C GLN A 156 4.40 12.19 2.31
N GLU A 157 3.95 13.45 2.32
CA GLU A 157 2.56 13.79 2.58
C GLU A 157 1.95 14.53 1.39
N SER A 158 0.70 14.21 1.06
CA SER A 158 -0.14 14.97 0.14
C SER A 158 -1.52 15.21 0.74
N VAL A 159 -2.13 16.36 0.43
CA VAL A 159 -3.45 16.74 0.94
C VAL A 159 -4.41 16.92 -0.23
N PHE A 160 -5.59 16.31 -0.13
CA PHE A 160 -6.63 16.33 -1.15
C PHE A 160 -7.93 16.94 -0.58
N PRO A 161 -8.36 18.13 -1.04
CA PRO A 161 -9.58 18.76 -0.55
C PRO A 161 -10.84 17.97 -0.93
N LYS A 162 -11.80 17.84 0.00
CA LYS A 162 -13.11 17.21 -0.28
C LYS A 162 -13.99 18.04 -1.22
N THR A 163 -13.64 19.30 -1.46
CA THR A 163 -14.24 20.14 -2.50
C THR A 163 -13.88 19.68 -3.91
N GLU A 164 -12.74 19.01 -4.08
CA GLU A 164 -12.23 18.54 -5.38
C GLU A 164 -12.37 17.03 -5.56
N PHE A 165 -12.33 16.28 -4.47
CA PHE A 165 -12.39 14.83 -4.47
C PHE A 165 -13.52 14.33 -3.58
N LYS A 166 -14.39 13.49 -4.15
CA LYS A 166 -15.41 12.78 -3.40
C LYS A 166 -14.78 11.71 -2.51
N THR A 167 -13.77 11.02 -3.02
CA THR A 167 -13.01 10.04 -2.23
C THR A 167 -11.61 9.82 -2.80
N ILE A 168 -10.75 9.28 -1.95
CA ILE A 168 -9.41 8.81 -2.31
C ILE A 168 -9.30 7.36 -1.81
N GLY A 169 -8.70 6.52 -2.64
CA GLY A 169 -8.22 5.19 -2.28
C GLY A 169 -6.74 5.06 -2.52
N VAL A 170 -6.17 4.02 -1.93
CA VAL A 170 -4.75 3.68 -2.00
C VAL A 170 -4.61 2.25 -2.47
N SER A 171 -3.58 1.99 -3.26
CA SER A 171 -3.28 0.68 -3.83
C SER A 171 -1.78 0.40 -3.83
N THR A 172 -1.43 -0.87 -3.72
CA THR A 172 -0.09 -1.38 -4.07
C THR A 172 0.13 -1.23 -5.58
N ASP A 173 1.38 -1.35 -6.02
CA ASP A 173 1.77 -1.08 -7.40
C ASP A 173 1.22 -2.12 -8.40
N GLY A 174 0.81 -3.31 -7.92
CA GLY A 174 0.19 -4.34 -8.75
C GLY A 174 -1.12 -3.91 -9.42
N LEU A 175 -1.76 -2.82 -8.99
CA LEU A 175 -2.88 -2.24 -9.74
C LEU A 175 -2.42 -1.61 -11.08
N ARG A 176 -1.13 -1.30 -11.26
CA ARG A 176 -0.58 -0.74 -12.51
C ARG A 176 -0.83 -1.63 -13.71
N TYR A 177 -0.88 -2.94 -13.51
CA TYR A 177 -1.17 -3.89 -14.57
C TYR A 177 -2.55 -3.65 -15.23
N LEU A 178 -3.47 -2.92 -14.58
CA LEU A 178 -4.70 -2.44 -15.20
C LEU A 178 -4.45 -1.67 -16.50
N PHE A 179 -3.36 -0.87 -16.57
CA PHE A 179 -3.03 -0.08 -17.75
C PHE A 179 -2.54 -0.90 -18.94
N GLN A 180 -2.28 -2.20 -18.75
CA GLN A 180 -1.97 -3.12 -19.84
C GLN A 180 -3.23 -3.71 -20.50
N LEU A 181 -4.41 -3.48 -19.92
CA LEU A 181 -5.69 -3.86 -20.53
C LEU A 181 -6.15 -2.81 -21.55
N GLU A 182 -7.01 -3.23 -22.48
CA GLU A 182 -7.71 -2.34 -23.40
C GLU A 182 -8.54 -1.28 -22.65
N GLU A 183 -8.69 -0.09 -23.24
CA GLU A 183 -9.39 1.04 -22.62
C GLU A 183 -10.82 0.70 -22.17
N GLU A 184 -11.52 -0.17 -22.92
CA GLU A 184 -12.86 -0.64 -22.58
C GLU A 184 -12.89 -1.45 -21.27
N GLU A 185 -11.91 -2.35 -21.07
CA GLU A 185 -11.80 -3.14 -19.84
C GLU A 185 -11.36 -2.27 -18.66
N GLN A 186 -10.49 -1.28 -18.89
CA GLN A 186 -10.16 -0.26 -17.88
C GLN A 186 -11.41 0.54 -17.47
N ALA A 187 -12.26 0.93 -18.42
CA ALA A 187 -13.51 1.63 -18.15
C ALA A 187 -14.49 0.76 -17.35
N VAL A 188 -14.57 -0.55 -17.65
CA VAL A 188 -15.34 -1.50 -16.84
C VAL A 188 -14.85 -1.51 -15.40
N PHE A 189 -13.53 -1.62 -15.18
CA PHE A 189 -12.95 -1.60 -13.83
C PHE A 189 -13.28 -0.32 -13.07
N LYS A 190 -13.10 0.85 -13.70
CA LYS A 190 -13.44 2.16 -13.12
C LYS A 190 -14.92 2.25 -12.75
N ASN A 191 -15.82 1.70 -13.58
CA ASN A 191 -17.25 1.63 -13.26
C ASN A 191 -17.54 0.73 -12.04
N LEU A 192 -16.82 -0.40 -11.91
CA LEU A 192 -16.95 -1.26 -10.74
C LEU A 192 -16.48 -0.57 -9.45
N LEU A 193 -15.41 0.24 -9.53
CA LEU A 193 -14.95 1.09 -8.43
C LEU A 193 -16.03 2.10 -8.02
N ILE A 194 -16.61 2.84 -8.97
CA ILE A 194 -17.70 3.81 -8.70
C ILE A 194 -18.88 3.12 -7.99
N GLN A 195 -19.23 1.90 -8.42
CA GLN A 195 -20.34 1.13 -7.85
C GLN A 195 -20.02 0.46 -6.50
N ARG A 196 -18.77 0.54 -6.02
CA ARG A 196 -18.30 -0.08 -4.77
C ARG A 196 -18.59 -1.59 -4.70
N LYS A 197 -18.40 -2.27 -5.83
CA LYS A 197 -18.75 -3.69 -5.99
C LYS A 197 -17.54 -4.61 -5.80
N GLU A 198 -17.27 -4.97 -4.55
CA GLU A 198 -16.11 -5.79 -4.17
C GLU A 198 -16.02 -7.11 -4.94
N PHE A 199 -17.09 -7.91 -4.93
CA PHE A 199 -17.06 -9.24 -5.56
C PHE A 199 -16.86 -9.17 -7.09
N PRO A 200 -17.58 -8.31 -7.84
CA PRO A 200 -17.30 -8.07 -9.26
C PRO A 200 -15.87 -7.61 -9.55
N ILE A 201 -15.27 -6.76 -8.72
CA ILE A 201 -13.86 -6.36 -8.87
C ILE A 201 -12.94 -7.57 -8.73
N LYS A 202 -13.14 -8.40 -7.69
CA LYS A 202 -12.34 -9.64 -7.52
C LYS A 202 -12.49 -10.57 -8.73
N ARG A 203 -13.70 -10.68 -9.29
CA ARG A 203 -13.94 -11.45 -10.52
C ARG A 203 -13.26 -10.85 -11.74
N PHE A 204 -13.23 -9.52 -11.87
CA PHE A 204 -12.52 -8.84 -12.95
C PHE A 204 -11.02 -9.16 -12.90
N ILE A 205 -10.39 -9.01 -11.73
CA ILE A 205 -8.97 -9.33 -11.54
C ILE A 205 -8.71 -10.81 -11.87
N ASN A 206 -9.55 -11.73 -11.40
CA ASN A 206 -9.41 -13.16 -11.73
C ASN A 206 -9.59 -13.45 -13.23
N LYS A 207 -10.54 -12.80 -13.92
CA LYS A 207 -10.76 -12.95 -15.37
C LYS A 207 -9.48 -12.58 -16.13
N HIS A 208 -8.81 -11.52 -15.68
CA HIS A 208 -7.59 -10.97 -16.28
C HIS A 208 -6.31 -11.36 -15.52
N HIS A 209 -6.32 -12.47 -14.79
CA HIS A 209 -5.23 -12.83 -13.86
C HIS A 209 -3.85 -12.80 -14.52
N LYS A 210 -3.70 -13.26 -15.77
CA LYS A 210 -2.41 -13.23 -16.50
C LYS A 210 -1.84 -11.84 -16.73
N VAL A 211 -2.68 -10.81 -16.69
CA VAL A 211 -2.26 -9.41 -16.80
C VAL A 211 -1.80 -8.88 -15.45
N PHE A 212 -2.53 -9.20 -14.37
CA PHE A 212 -2.16 -8.84 -12.99
C PHE A 212 -1.04 -9.75 -12.50
N GLN A 213 0.21 -9.41 -12.87
CA GLN A 213 1.38 -10.25 -12.61
C GLN A 213 1.82 -10.23 -11.14
N ASP A 214 1.70 -9.09 -10.48
CA ASP A 214 2.04 -8.91 -9.06
C ASP A 214 0.79 -8.86 -8.16
N ASP A 215 1.00 -8.98 -6.86
CA ASP A 215 -0.06 -8.84 -5.86
C ASP A 215 -0.77 -7.50 -6.02
N THR A 216 -2.09 -7.54 -6.01
CA THR A 216 -2.94 -6.36 -6.21
C THR A 216 -3.80 -6.16 -4.98
N SER A 217 -3.49 -5.13 -4.20
CA SER A 217 -4.23 -4.79 -3.01
C SER A 217 -4.58 -3.32 -2.94
N PHE A 218 -5.84 -3.01 -2.65
CA PHE A 218 -6.29 -1.63 -2.55
C PHE A 218 -7.49 -1.47 -1.64
N VAL A 219 -7.64 -0.25 -1.11
CA VAL A 219 -8.80 0.19 -0.34
C VAL A 219 -9.41 1.43 -1.01
N PHE A 220 -10.71 1.39 -1.27
CA PHE A 220 -11.46 2.46 -1.95
C PHE A 220 -12.91 2.59 -1.47
#